data_AF-A0A381U1D1-F1
#
_entry.id   AF-A0A381U1D1-F1
#
_cell.length_a   1.000
_cell.length_b   1.000
_cell.length_c   1.000
_cell.angle_alpha   90.00
_cell.angle_beta   90.00
_cell.angle_gamma   90.00
#
_symmetry.space_group_name_H-M   'P 1'
#
loop_
_entity.id
_entity.type
_entity.pdbx_description
1 polymer ?
#
loop_
_entity_poly.entity_id
_entity_poly.type
_entity_poly.pdbx_seq_one_letter_code
_entity_poly.pdbx_strand_id
1 'polypeptide(L)' 'MDNDKFKKWSKGFASILPESALEVKDDIQKNLRVLIREAIQKMDLVEKSEVVALKEEIQQLKTTLDEMRQKIDQ' A
#
# COMPACT_ATOMS: atom_id res chain seq x y z
N MET A 1 10.23 1.98 -14.27
CA MET A 1 9.71 0.70 -14.83
C MET A 1 8.19 0.52 -14.63
N ASP A 2 7.52 1.26 -13.73
CA ASP A 2 6.07 1.08 -13.46
C ASP A 2 5.11 1.62 -14.54
N ASN A 3 5.55 2.62 -15.32
CA ASN A 3 4.68 3.29 -16.28
C ASN A 3 4.24 2.36 -17.43
N ASP A 4 5.10 1.42 -17.86
CA ASP A 4 4.80 0.48 -18.94
C ASP A 4 3.81 -0.61 -18.53
N LYS A 5 3.90 -1.10 -17.29
CA LYS A 5 2.94 -2.06 -16.74
C LYS A 5 1.55 -1.42 -16.61
N PHE A 6 1.48 -0.19 -16.10
CA PHE A 6 0.23 0.58 -16.02
C PHE A 6 -0.39 0.81 -17.40
N LYS A 7 0.43 1.20 -18.39
CA LYS A 7 -0.04 1.46 -19.76
C LYS A 7 -0.59 0.20 -20.42
N LYS A 8 0.00 -0.97 -20.14
CA LYS A 8 -0.46 -2.26 -20.65
C LYS A 8 -1.77 -2.71 -20.00
N TRP A 9 -1.88 -2.57 -18.66
CA TRP A 9 -3.10 -2.90 -17.91
C TRP A 9 -4.27 -1.97 -18.26
N SER A 10 -4.04 -0.65 -18.31
CA SER A 10 -5.09 0.33 -18.67
C SER A 10 -5.60 0.20 -20.10
N LYS A 11 -4.74 -0.21 -21.05
CA LYS A 11 -5.17 -0.57 -22.41
C LYS A 11 -6.03 -1.83 -22.42
N GLY A 12 -5.64 -2.87 -21.67
CA GLY A 12 -6.42 -4.10 -21.54
C GLY A 12 -7.79 -3.88 -20.90
N PHE A 13 -7.88 -3.00 -19.89
CA PHE A 13 -9.14 -2.62 -19.27
C PHE A 13 -10.04 -1.80 -20.22
N ALA A 14 -9.45 -0.84 -20.95
CA ALA A 14 -10.20 -0.04 -21.90
C ALA A 14 -10.75 -0.84 -23.09
N SER A 15 -10.13 -1.97 -23.46
CA SER A 15 -10.63 -2.85 -24.53
C SER A 15 -11.83 -3.71 -24.14
N ILE A 16 -12.18 -3.79 -22.86
CA ILE A 16 -13.34 -4.55 -22.35
C ILE A 16 -14.57 -3.65 -22.18
N LEU A 17 -14.41 -2.34 -22.40
CA LEU A 17 -15.50 -1.37 -22.26
C LEU A 17 -16.33 -1.31 -23.56
N PRO A 18 -17.66 -1.19 -23.46
CA PRO A 18 -18.54 -1.06 -24.63
C PRO A 18 -18.21 0.22 -25.44
N GLU A 19 -18.57 0.26 -26.73
CA GLU A 19 -18.19 1.38 -27.63
C GLU A 19 -18.65 2.76 -27.13
N SER A 20 -19.77 2.85 -26.41
CA SER A 20 -20.21 4.10 -25.76
C SER A 20 -19.25 4.63 -24.69
N ALA A 21 -18.44 3.75 -24.10
CA ALA A 21 -17.38 4.11 -23.16
C ALA A 21 -16.05 4.44 -23.85
N LEU A 22 -15.90 4.19 -25.16
CA LEU A 22 -14.74 4.65 -25.94
C LEU A 22 -14.76 6.17 -26.13
N GLU A 23 -15.93 6.81 -26.16
CA GLU A 23 -16.05 8.27 -26.22
C GLU A 23 -15.61 8.96 -24.92
N VAL A 24 -15.75 8.27 -23.78
CA VAL A 24 -15.39 8.76 -22.43
C VAL A 24 -14.09 8.12 -21.91
N LYS A 25 -13.36 7.45 -22.80
CA LYS A 25 -12.19 6.61 -22.49
C LYS A 25 -11.10 7.36 -21.72
N ASP A 26 -10.82 8.59 -22.10
CA ASP A 26 -9.74 9.37 -21.49
C ASP A 26 -10.08 9.78 -20.04
N ASP A 27 -11.34 10.13 -19.76
CA ASP A 27 -11.80 10.44 -18.42
C ASP A 27 -11.85 9.18 -17.53
N ILE A 28 -12.31 8.06 -18.08
CA ILE A 28 -12.29 6.76 -17.40
C ILE A 28 -10.85 6.34 -17.07
N GLN A 29 -9.92 6.46 -18.01
CA GLN A 29 -8.51 6.14 -17.79
C GLN A 29 -7.86 7.05 -16.75
N LYS A 30 -8.16 8.35 -16.78
CA LYS A 30 -7.67 9.32 -15.80
C LYS A 30 -8.18 8.99 -14.40
N ASN A 31 -9.47 8.68 -14.25
CA ASN A 31 -10.07 8.33 -12.97
C ASN A 31 -9.53 7.00 -12.43
N LEU A 32 -9.38 5.97 -13.27
CA LEU A 32 -8.77 4.70 -12.88
C LEU A 32 -7.32 4.87 -12.42
N ARG A 33 -6.54 5.74 -13.08
CA ARG A 33 -5.16 6.05 -12.68
C ARG A 33 -5.11 6.66 -11.28
N VAL A 34 -6.03 7.57 -10.96
CA VAL A 34 -6.12 8.20 -9.64
C VAL A 34 -6.48 7.17 -8.58
N LEU A 35 -7.53 6.37 -8.81
CA LEU A 35 -7.98 5.35 -7.86
C LEU A 35 -6.91 4.31 -7.54
N ILE A 36 -6.17 3.85 -8.56
CA ILE A 36 -5.07 2.89 -8.35
C ILE A 36 -3.92 3.53 -7.59
N ARG A 37 -3.56 4.77 -7.90
CA ARG A 37 -2.50 5.49 -7.20
C ARG A 37 -2.84 5.67 -5.73
N GLU A 38 -4.08 6.04 -5.42
CA GLU A 38 -4.57 6.16 -4.05
C GLU A 38 -4.57 4.82 -3.32
N ALA A 39 -4.98 3.73 -3.99
CA ALA A 39 -4.94 2.39 -3.42
C ALA A 39 -3.52 1.95 -3.07
N ILE A 40 -2.55 2.16 -3.98
CA ILE A 40 -1.13 1.87 -3.74
C ILE A 40 -0.60 2.70 -2.56
N GLN A 41 -0.92 3.99 -2.51
CA GLN A 41 -0.50 4.86 -1.40
C GLN A 41 -1.10 4.41 -0.07
N LYS A 42 -2.37 4.03 -0.04
CA LYS A 42 -3.00 3.49 1.17
C LYS A 42 -2.36 2.18 1.62
N MET A 43 -2.02 1.28 0.69
CA MET A 43 -1.30 0.04 1.01
C MET A 43 0.09 0.31 1.61
N ASP A 44 0.87 1.21 1.02
CA ASP A 44 2.18 1.64 1.54
C ASP A 44 2.08 2.29 2.93
N LEU A 45 1.00 3.04 3.20
CA LEU A 45 0.72 3.58 4.53
C LEU A 45 0.38 2.50 5.56
N VAL A 46 -0.36 1.46 5.18
CA VAL A 46 -0.67 0.32 6.05
C VAL A 46 0.61 -0.44 6.43
N GLU A 47 1.45 -0.81 5.45
CA GLU A 47 2.72 -1.50 5.73
C GLU A 47 3.63 -0.69 6.67
N LYS A 48 3.71 0.64 6.48
CA LYS A 48 4.46 1.51 7.39
C LYS A 48 3.90 1.50 8.81
N SER A 49 2.57 1.51 8.96
CA SER A 49 1.93 1.48 10.28
C SER A 49 2.18 0.17 11.02
N GLU A 50 2.18 -0.96 10.31
CA GLU A 50 2.50 -2.28 10.88
C GLU A 50 3.96 -2.35 11.35
N VAL A 51 4.90 -1.80 10.57
CA VAL A 51 6.32 -1.72 10.96
C VAL A 51 6.52 -0.86 12.20
N VAL A 52 5.77 0.24 12.35
CA VAL A 52 5.83 1.09 13.55
C VAL A 52 5.31 0.33 14.77
N ALA A 53 4.16 -0.33 14.66
CA ALA A 53 3.59 -1.13 15.75
C ALA A 53 4.54 -2.25 16.21
N LEU A 54 5.15 -2.98 15.26
CA LEU A 54 6.13 -4.03 15.57
C LEU A 54 7.38 -3.48 16.29
N LYS A 55 7.84 -2.27 15.94
CA LYS A 55 8.96 -1.63 16.64
C LYS A 55 8.61 -1.27 18.07
N GLU A 56 7.40 -0.78 18.32
CA GLU A 56 6.91 -0.47 19.66
C GLU A 56 6.81 -1.75 20.51
N GLU A 57 6.28 -2.84 19.96
CA GLU A 57 6.18 -4.12 20.64
C GLU A 57 7.57 -4.70 20.98
N ILE A 58 8.52 -4.66 20.04
CA ILE A 58 9.91 -5.06 20.29
C ILE A 58 10.52 -4.23 21.43
N GLN A 59 10.24 -2.93 21.48
CA GLN A 59 10.77 -2.05 22.52
C GLN A 59 10.19 -2.41 23.90
N GLN A 60 8.89 -2.66 23.99
CA GLN A 60 8.23 -3.10 25.23
C GLN A 60 8.77 -4.44 25.73
N LEU A 61 8.98 -5.39 24.81
CA LEU A 61 9.56 -6.70 25.14
C LEU A 61 10.99 -6.55 25.68
N LYS A 62 11.82 -5.67 25.08
CA LYS A 62 13.17 -5.38 25.58
C LYS A 62 13.13 -4.81 27.00
N THR A 63 12.28 -3.81 27.25
CA THR A 63 12.12 -3.21 28.58
C THR A 63 11.71 -4.27 29.61
N THR A 64 10.75 -5.12 29.27
CA THR A 64 10.31 -6.22 30.16
C THR A 64 11.46 -7.20 30.46
N LEU A 65 12.25 -7.55 29.44
CA LEU A 65 13.43 -8.42 29.59
C LEU A 65 14.49 -7.80 30.50
N ASP A 66 14.75 -6.50 30.37
CA ASP A 66 15.71 -5.77 31.19
C ASP A 66 15.24 -5.69 32.65
N GLU A 67 13.95 -5.43 32.88
CA GLU A 67 13.35 -5.46 34.23
C GLU A 67 13.43 -6.86 34.87
N MET A 68 13.18 -7.91 34.10
CA MET A 68 13.30 -9.28 34.59
C MET A 68 14.76 -9.62 34.93
N ARG A 69 15.73 -9.20 34.12
CA ARG A 69 17.17 -9.37 34.41
C ARG A 69 17.56 -8.66 35.69
N GLN A 70 17.16 -7.41 35.86
CA GLN A 70 17.44 -6.65 37.09
C GLN A 70 16.88 -7.31 38.35
N LYS A 71 15.71 -7.98 38.26
CA LYS A 71 15.13 -8.72 39.39
C LYS A 71 15.84 -10.04 39.70
N ILE A 72 16.54 -10.63 38.72
CA ILE A 72 17.30 -11.87 38.91
C ILE A 72 18.71 -11.56 39.46
N ASP A 73 19.28 -10.41 39.10
CA ASP A 73 20.60 -9.97 39.56
C ASP A 73 20.58 -9.30 40.96
N GLN A 74 19.40 -9.24 41.63
CA GLN A 74 19.20 -8.81 43.02
C GLN A 74 19.10 -10.01 43.97
#